data_AF-F4BV94-F1
#
_entry.id   AF-F4BV94-F1
#
_cell.length_a   1.000
_cell.length_b   1.000
_cell.length_c   1.000
_cell.angle_alpha   90.00
_cell.angle_beta   90.00
_cell.angle_gamma   90.00
#
_symmetry.space_group_name_H-M   'P 1'
#
loop_
_entity.id
_entity.type
_entity.pdbx_description
1 polymer ?
#
loop_
_entity_poly.entity_id
_entity_poly.type
_entity_poly.pdbx_seq_one_letter_code
_entity_poly.pdbx_strand_id
1 'polypeptide(L)' 'MNEDFKKGDIVLAPLSYSDLVNDKLRPSLVLYHDIDVRQLTVAYISSKVPANPSLCDIVISLGTPMSIRGV' A
#
# COMPACT_ATOMS: atom_id res chain seq x y z
N MET A 1 8.85 17.56 -8.38
CA MET A 1 9.48 16.23 -8.29
C MET A 1 8.45 15.27 -8.83
N ASN A 2 8.62 14.75 -10.06
CA ASN A 2 7.64 13.84 -10.65
C ASN A 2 7.91 12.46 -10.06
N GLU A 3 7.12 12.05 -9.08
CA GLU A 3 7.27 10.73 -8.46
C GLU A 3 6.64 9.70 -9.40
N ASP A 4 7.47 9.01 -10.18
CA ASP A 4 7.05 7.92 -11.05
C ASP A 4 6.99 6.62 -10.25
N PHE A 5 5.88 6.43 -9.52
CA PHE A 5 5.64 5.22 -8.73
C PHE A 5 5.43 4.00 -9.63
N LYS A 6 6.07 2.89 -9.26
CA LYS A 6 5.92 1.60 -9.94
C LYS A 6 5.06 0.66 -9.11
N LYS A 7 4.34 -0.23 -9.80
CA LYS A 7 3.60 -1.32 -9.16
C LYS A 7 4.57 -2.14 -8.31
N GLY A 8 4.21 -2.34 -7.04
CA GLY A 8 5.08 -3.02 -6.06
C GLY A 8 5.80 -2.07 -5.10
N ASP A 9 5.87 -0.77 -5.39
CA ASP A 9 6.45 0.20 -4.48
C ASP A 9 5.62 0.32 -3.20
N ILE A 10 6.31 0.52 -2.08
CA ILE A 10 5.69 0.83 -0.79
C ILE A 10 5.82 2.33 -0.54
N VAL A 11 4.68 3.00 -0.44
CA VAL A 11 4.59 4.46 -0.25
C VAL A 11 3.82 4.79 1.02
N LEU A 12 4.03 5.99 1.55
CA LEU A 12 3.24 6.52 2.65
C LEU A 12 2.08 7.35 2.07
N ALA A 13 0.85 6.87 2.24
CA ALA A 13 -0.35 7.55 1.75
C ALA A 13 -1.27 7.94 2.91
N PRO A 14 -1.93 9.12 2.85
CA PRO A 14 -2.94 9.49 3.84
C PRO A 14 -4.16 8.56 3.72
N LEU A 15 -4.79 8.24 4.86
CA LEU A 15 -6.01 7.43 4.90
C LEU A 15 -7.23 8.35 4.79
N SER A 16 -7.88 8.39 3.63
CA SER A 16 -8.96 9.36 3.33
C SER A 16 -10.36 8.95 3.80
N TYR A 17 -10.51 7.93 4.64
CA TYR A 17 -11.82 7.29 4.89
C TYR A 17 -12.55 7.69 6.19
N SER A 18 -12.11 8.73 6.91
CA SER A 18 -12.92 9.21 8.03
C SER A 18 -12.58 10.65 8.41
N ASP A 19 -13.62 11.49 8.51
CA ASP A 19 -13.57 12.84 9.09
C ASP A 19 -13.03 12.88 10.53
N LEU A 20 -12.86 11.72 11.18
CA LEU A 20 -12.40 11.57 12.56
C LEU A 20 -10.94 11.14 12.76
N VAL A 21 -10.15 10.87 11.71
CA VAL A 21 -8.78 10.37 11.89
C VAL A 21 -7.78 11.15 11.07
N ASN A 22 -7.41 12.32 11.62
CA ASN A 22 -6.06 12.86 11.73
C ASN A 22 -5.01 12.16 10.84
N ASP A 23 -4.71 12.74 9.68
CA ASP A 23 -3.48 12.80 8.84
C ASP A 23 -2.38 11.71 8.96
N LYS A 24 -2.69 10.53 9.50
CA LYS A 24 -1.70 9.48 9.75
C LYS A 24 -1.43 8.75 8.44
N LEU A 25 -0.28 9.04 7.87
CA LEU A 25 0.30 8.31 6.77
C LEU A 25 0.37 6.82 7.09
N ARG A 26 -0.07 5.99 6.14
CA ARG A 26 -0.02 4.53 6.22
C ARG A 26 0.84 3.95 5.12
N PRO A 27 1.65 2.91 5.43
CA PRO A 27 2.31 2.16 4.38
C PRO A 27 1.26 1.57 3.46
N SER A 28 1.46 1.75 2.16
CA SER A 28 0.52 1.36 1.12
C SER A 28 1.28 0.79 -0.07
N LEU A 29 0.76 -0.28 -0.65
CA LEU A 29 1.29 -0.92 -1.84
C LEU A 29 0.74 -0.23 -3.08
N VAL A 30 1.62 0.22 -3.98
CA VAL A 30 1.22 0.76 -5.28
C VAL A 30 0.72 -0.37 -6.18
N LEU A 31 -0.54 -0.28 -6.61
CA LEU A 31 -1.16 -1.22 -7.54
C LEU A 31 -1.11 -0.72 -8.98
N TYR A 32 -1.36 0.57 -9.16
CA TYR A 32 -1.41 1.23 -10.46
C TYR A 32 -1.12 2.73 -10.28
N HIS A 33 -0.32 3.29 -11.19
CA HIS A 33 -0.04 4.71 -11.26
C HIS A 33 -0.25 5.19 -12.69
N ASP A 34 -1.18 6.12 -12.85
CA ASP A 34 -1.43 6.81 -14.09
C ASP A 34 -0.88 8.24 -13.99
N ILE A 35 0.25 8.46 -14.66
CA ILE A 35 0.97 9.74 -14.61
C ILE A 35 0.18 10.83 -15.35
N ASP A 36 -0.49 10.46 -16.44
CA ASP A 36 -1.18 11.40 -17.33
C ASP A 36 -2.40 11.99 -16.63
N VAL A 37 -3.16 11.16 -15.89
CA VAL A 37 -4.31 11.62 -15.10
C VAL A 37 -4.00 11.84 -13.62
N ARG A 38 -2.74 11.70 -13.20
CA ARG A 38 -2.28 11.86 -11.81
C ARG A 38 -3.09 11.03 -10.81
N GLN A 39 -3.41 9.79 -11.17
CA GLN A 39 -4.14 8.88 -10.32
C GLN A 39 -3.22 7.79 -9.78
N LEU A 40 -3.27 7.59 -8.46
CA LEU A 40 -2.52 6.53 -7.80
C LEU A 40 -3.51 5.60 -7.08
N THR A 41 -3.57 4.36 -7.54
CA THR A 41 -4.33 3.30 -6.86
C THR A 41 -3.39 2.56 -5.91
N VAL A 42 -3.73 2.54 -4.63
CA VAL A 42 -2.94 1.87 -3.59
C VAL A 42 -3.80 0.91 -2.77
N ALA A 43 -3.16 -0.11 -2.19
CA ALA A 43 -3.74 -0.94 -1.15
C ALA A 43 -3.07 -0.60 0.20
N TYR A 44 -3.85 -0.25 1.21
CA TYR A 44 -3.33 0.03 2.55
C TYR A 44 -2.81 -1.24 3.22
N ILE A 45 -1.66 -1.12 3.89
CA ILE A 45 -1.06 -2.21 4.66
C ILE A 45 -1.41 -1.99 6.14
N SER A 46 -1.90 -3.06 6.78
CA SER A 46 -2.17 -3.13 8.21
C SER A 46 -1.23 -4.13 8.86
N SER A 47 -0.71 -3.79 10.05
CA SER A 47 0.01 -4.75 10.89
C SER A 47 -0.92 -5.71 11.65
N LYS A 48 -2.24 -5.44 11.66
CA LYS A 48 -3.24 -6.34 12.24
C LYS A 48 -3.64 -7.39 11.21
N VAL A 49 -3.39 -8.65 11.54
CA VAL A 49 -3.88 -9.79 10.78
C VAL A 49 -5.26 -10.18 11.34
N PRO A 50 -6.34 -10.15 10.53
CA PRO A 50 -7.66 -10.56 10.98
C PRO A 50 -7.70 -12.07 11.26
N ALA A 51 -8.50 -12.49 12.23
CA ALA A 51 -8.68 -13.91 12.55
C ALA A 51 -9.30 -14.70 11.37
N ASN A 52 -10.15 -14.05 10.59
CA ASN A 52 -10.74 -14.58 9.36
C ASN A 52 -10.52 -13.56 8.22
N PRO A 53 -9.46 -13.71 7.42
CA PRO A 53 -9.22 -12.87 6.25
C PRO A 53 -10.35 -13.00 5.23
N SER A 54 -10.76 -11.87 4.65
CA SER A 54 -11.69 -11.80 3.52
C SER A 54 -11.01 -12.21 2.21
N LEU A 55 -11.81 -12.34 1.14
CA LEU A 55 -11.30 -12.62 -0.21
C LEU A 55 -10.39 -11.52 -0.77
N CYS A 56 -10.45 -10.31 -0.20
CA CYS A 56 -9.64 -9.17 -0.61
C CYS A 56 -8.40 -9.00 0.27
N ASP A 57 -8.27 -9.75 1.36
CA ASP A 57 -7.13 -9.66 2.26
C ASP A 57 -5.96 -10.50 1.73
N ILE A 58 -4.78 -9.88 1.64
CA ILE A 58 -3.54 -10.55 1.28
C ILE A 58 -2.68 -10.65 2.54
N VAL A 59 -2.58 -11.85 3.11
CA VAL A 59 -1.80 -12.10 4.32
C VAL A 59 -0.33 -12.32 3.95
N ILE A 60 0.55 -11.49 4.51
CA ILE A 60 2.00 -11.63 4.37
C ILE A 60 2.52 -12.36 5.61
N SER A 61 2.76 -13.66 5.48
CA SER A 61 3.27 -14.52 6.56
C SER A 61 4.80 -14.48 6.67
N LEU A 62 5.32 -14.90 7.83
CA LEU A 62 6.75 -15.16 7.99
C LEU A 62 7.18 -16.23 6.98
N GLY A 63 8.17 -15.92 6.13
CA GLY A 63 8.63 -16.83 5.06
C GLY A 63 8.07 -16.52 3.68
N THR A 64 7.14 -15.55 3.53
CA THR A 64 6.79 -15.01 2.22
C THR A 64 8.06 -14.48 1.54
N PRO A 65 8.35 -14.86 0.28
CA PRO A 65 9.55 -14.41 -0.42
C PRO A 65 9.59 -12.87 -0.46
N MET A 66 10.67 -12.28 0.05
CA MET A 66 10.94 -10.86 -0.13
C MET A 66 11.87 -10.68 -1.32
N SER A 67 11.47 -9.84 -2.27
CA SER A 67 12.39 -9.37 -3.29
C SER A 67 13.35 -8.39 -2.63
N ILE A 68 14.56 -8.86 -2.31
CA ILE A 68 15.65 -7.93 -2.06
C ILE A 68 16.03 -7.36 -3.42
N ARG A 69 15.85 -6.05 -3.63
CA ARG A 69 16.55 -5.38 -4.72
C ARG A 69 18.04 -5.51 -4.37
N GLY A 70 18.72 -6.47 -5.01
CA GLY A 70 20.16 -6.62 -4.90
C GLY A 70 20.82 -5.29 -5.26
N VAL A 71 21.66 -4.83 -4.34
CA VAL A 71 22.62 -3.73 -4.54
C VAL A 71 23.46 -3.94 -5.79
#